data_AF-A0A8T3BLP5-F1
#
_entry.id   AF-A0A8T3BLP5-F1
#
_cell.length_a   1.000
_cell.length_b   1.000
_cell.length_c   1.000
_cell.angle_alpha   90.00
_cell.angle_beta   90.00
_cell.angle_gamma   90.00
#
_symmetry.space_group_name_H-M   'P 1'
#
loop_
_entity.id
_entity.type
_entity.pdbx_description
1 polymer ?
#
loop_
_entity_poly.entity_id
_entity_poly.type
_entity_poly.pdbx_seq_one_letter_code
_entity_poly.pdbx_strand_id
1 'polypeptide(L)'
;MSLKNRFGGLITQASRLFGLGDEFSEDAMLGRLEGMRDIIQQVNKQFKDPDMTTFVCVCIPEFLSLYETERLVQELAKFEIDAHNIIINQVIFDDEAVESKLLKARIKMQQKYIDQFYMLYDDFNITKLPLLPEEVTGVESLKRFSKHFITPYKPALTKGTLEELQQRVSTLRLQLKEAEEELDKLKRGKHKV
;
A
#
# COMPACT_ATOMS: atom_id res chain seq x y z
N MET A 1 5.98 -35.87 25.99
CA MET A 1 6.86 -36.42 27.06
C MET A 1 7.69 -37.66 26.66
N SER A 2 7.37 -38.43 25.61
CA SER A 2 8.10 -39.68 25.29
C SER A 2 9.49 -39.48 24.61
N LEU A 3 9.66 -38.43 23.80
CA LEU A 3 10.94 -38.13 23.12
C LEU A 3 12.01 -37.55 24.07
N LYS A 4 11.59 -36.79 25.10
CA LYS A 4 12.46 -36.16 26.11
C LYS A 4 13.28 -37.20 26.91
N ASN A 5 12.67 -38.35 27.22
CA ASN A 5 13.32 -39.40 28.01
C ASN A 5 14.30 -40.28 27.21
N ARG A 6 14.25 -40.25 25.87
CA ARG A 6 15.10 -41.09 25.01
C ARG A 6 16.38 -40.37 24.55
N PHE A 7 16.32 -39.05 24.38
CA PHE A 7 17.45 -38.28 23.85
C PHE A 7 18.35 -37.64 24.93
N GLY A 8 17.82 -37.35 26.13
CA GLY A 8 18.61 -36.66 27.15
C GLY A 8 19.80 -37.47 27.69
N GLY A 9 19.69 -38.80 27.75
CA GLY A 9 20.79 -39.67 28.18
C GLY A 9 22.01 -39.66 27.23
N LEU A 10 21.78 -39.55 25.92
CA LEU A 10 22.84 -39.52 24.90
C LEU A 10 23.47 -38.13 24.79
N ILE A 11 22.66 -37.08 24.89
CA ILE A 11 23.12 -35.68 24.89
C ILE A 11 24.00 -35.41 26.11
N THR A 12 23.61 -35.90 27.29
CA THR A 12 24.40 -35.77 28.53
C THR A 12 25.77 -36.44 28.40
N GLN A 13 25.88 -37.59 27.72
CA GLN A 13 27.17 -38.25 27.50
C GLN A 13 28.04 -37.50 26.48
N ALA A 14 27.45 -36.99 25.40
CA ALA A 14 28.17 -36.20 24.40
C ALA A 14 28.70 -34.87 24.97
N SER A 15 27.89 -34.12 25.73
CA SER A 15 28.30 -32.86 26.35
C SER A 15 29.45 -33.03 27.35
N ARG A 16 29.48 -34.14 28.09
CA ARG A 16 30.59 -34.50 28.99
C ARG A 16 31.88 -34.81 28.22
N LEU A 17 31.78 -35.44 27.04
CA LEU A 17 32.93 -35.76 26.19
C LEU A 17 33.53 -34.51 25.52
N PHE A 18 32.71 -33.52 25.20
CA PHE A 18 33.13 -32.24 24.60
C PHE A 18 33.58 -31.19 25.65
N GLY A 19 33.68 -31.54 26.93
CA GLY A 19 34.13 -30.64 27.99
C GLY A 19 33.12 -29.53 28.34
N LEU A 20 31.88 -29.62 27.84
CA LEU A 20 30.78 -28.68 28.06
C LEU A 20 29.95 -29.08 29.29
N GLY A 21 30.62 -29.51 30.36
CA GLY A 21 29.97 -29.90 31.62
C GLY A 21 29.27 -28.71 32.28
N ASP A 22 27.97 -28.84 32.55
CA ASP A 22 27.06 -27.91 33.25
C ASP A 22 26.76 -26.54 32.61
N GLU A 23 27.54 -26.04 31.64
CA GLU A 23 27.21 -24.77 30.98
C GLU A 23 26.12 -24.90 29.89
N PHE A 24 25.95 -26.09 29.32
CA PHE A 24 24.82 -26.44 28.47
C PHE A 24 23.82 -27.27 29.27
N SER A 25 23.13 -26.64 30.22
CA SER A 25 22.00 -27.30 30.87
C SER A 25 20.93 -27.57 29.81
N GLU A 26 20.69 -28.86 29.55
CA GLU A 26 19.66 -29.34 28.61
C GLU A 26 18.30 -28.69 28.93
N ASP A 27 18.02 -28.46 30.22
CA ASP A 27 16.85 -27.74 30.71
C ASP A 27 16.82 -26.25 30.31
N ALA A 28 17.95 -25.54 30.25
CA ALA A 28 17.98 -24.15 29.79
C ALA A 28 17.79 -24.05 28.27
N MET A 29 18.36 -25.00 27.50
CA MET A 29 18.11 -25.08 26.06
C MET A 29 16.67 -25.46 25.74
N LEU A 30 16.12 -26.47 26.42
CA LEU A 30 14.74 -26.90 26.25
C LEU A 30 13.76 -25.81 26.69
N GLY A 31 14.03 -25.12 27.81
CA GLY A 31 13.23 -23.98 28.25
C GLY A 31 13.21 -22.83 27.24
N ARG A 32 14.34 -22.53 26.58
CA ARG A 32 14.39 -21.54 25.49
C ARG A 32 13.60 -21.98 24.26
N LEU A 33 13.68 -23.26 23.89
CA LEU A 33 12.92 -23.81 22.76
C LEU A 33 11.41 -23.82 23.02
N GLU A 34 11.00 -24.18 24.24
CA GLU A 34 9.61 -24.13 24.67
C GLU A 34 9.09 -22.68 24.68
N GLY A 35 9.85 -21.73 25.23
CA GLY A 35 9.49 -20.31 25.19
C GLY A 35 9.36 -19.76 23.76
N MET A 36 10.29 -20.12 22.87
CA MET A 36 10.23 -19.70 21.46
C MET A 36 9.02 -20.31 20.74
N ARG A 37 8.68 -21.57 21.02
CA ARG A 37 7.48 -22.22 20.48
C ARG A 37 6.23 -21.46 20.89
N ASP A 38 6.11 -21.09 22.15
CA ASP A 38 4.93 -20.39 22.67
C ASP A 38 4.79 -18.99 22.04
N ILE A 39 5.90 -18.27 21.86
CA ILE A 39 5.92 -16.99 21.11
C ILE A 39 5.46 -17.19 19.66
N ILE A 40 5.99 -18.20 18.96
CA ILE A 40 5.62 -18.49 17.57
C ILE A 40 4.12 -18.80 17.45
N GLN A 41 3.58 -19.58 18.39
CA GLN A 41 2.15 -19.90 18.41
C GLN A 41 1.29 -18.66 18.63
N GLN A 42 1.70 -17.78 19.55
CA GLN A 42 1.01 -16.52 19.81
C GLN A 42 1.03 -15.60 18.58
N VAL A 43 2.20 -15.45 17.94
CA VAL A 43 2.36 -14.63 16.73
C VAL A 43 1.54 -15.20 15.56
N ASN A 44 1.55 -16.53 15.37
CA ASN A 44 0.74 -17.16 14.33
C ASN A 44 -0.75 -16.91 14.55
N LYS A 45 -1.22 -17.00 15.80
CA LYS A 45 -2.61 -16.68 16.15
C LYS A 45 -2.94 -15.22 15.86
N GLN A 46 -2.04 -14.29 16.16
CA GLN A 46 -2.24 -12.86 15.88
C GLN A 46 -2.27 -12.53 14.39
N PHE A 47 -1.43 -13.18 13.58
CA PHE A 47 -1.43 -12.99 12.12
C PHE A 47 -2.73 -13.44 11.44
N LYS A 48 -3.44 -14.39 12.05
CA LYS A 48 -4.72 -14.92 11.55
C LYS A 48 -5.94 -14.18 12.07
N ASP A 49 -5.74 -13.23 12.98
CA ASP A 49 -6.83 -12.45 13.58
C ASP A 49 -7.06 -11.17 12.75
N PRO A 50 -8.17 -11.07 11.98
CA PRO A 50 -8.43 -9.93 11.10
C PRO A 50 -8.73 -8.63 11.86
N ASP A 51 -9.14 -8.71 13.14
CA ASP A 51 -9.37 -7.52 13.97
C ASP A 51 -8.05 -6.92 14.49
N MET A 52 -6.97 -7.70 14.46
CA MET A 52 -5.66 -7.31 14.97
C MET A 52 -4.63 -7.08 13.86
N THR A 53 -4.70 -7.85 12.77
CA THR A 53 -3.71 -7.84 11.70
C THR A 53 -4.38 -7.82 10.33
N THR A 54 -4.00 -6.83 9.51
CA THR A 54 -4.36 -6.75 8.09
C THR A 54 -3.11 -6.58 7.26
N PHE A 55 -3.02 -7.32 6.16
CA PHE A 55 -1.99 -7.17 5.14
C PHE A 55 -2.45 -6.14 4.09
N VAL A 56 -1.56 -5.21 3.73
CA VAL A 56 -1.80 -4.21 2.69
C VAL A 56 -0.83 -4.43 1.55
N CYS A 57 -1.34 -4.87 0.39
CA CYS A 57 -0.53 -5.11 -0.80
C CYS A 57 -0.26 -3.79 -1.52
N VAL A 58 1.00 -3.51 -1.89
CA VAL A 58 1.36 -2.33 -2.68
C VAL A 58 1.93 -2.78 -4.02
N CYS A 59 1.36 -2.28 -5.11
CA CYS A 59 1.71 -2.65 -6.48
C CYS A 59 1.74 -1.44 -7.41
N ILE A 60 2.17 -1.65 -8.66
CA ILE A 60 2.10 -0.66 -9.74
C ILE A 60 1.19 -1.19 -10.87
N PRO A 61 0.57 -0.33 -11.68
CA PRO A 61 -0.38 -0.75 -12.73
C PRO A 61 0.34 -1.31 -13.97
N GLU A 62 1.00 -2.45 -13.80
CA GLU A 62 1.73 -3.18 -14.83
C GLU A 62 1.48 -4.69 -14.72
N PHE A 63 1.70 -5.41 -15.83
CA PHE A 63 1.42 -6.85 -15.93
C PHE A 63 2.14 -7.68 -14.87
N LEU A 64 3.46 -7.48 -14.71
CA LEU A 64 4.26 -8.29 -13.79
C LEU A 64 3.84 -8.05 -12.34
N SER A 65 3.61 -6.79 -11.98
CA SER A 65 3.19 -6.41 -10.62
C SER A 65 1.78 -6.93 -10.27
N LEU A 66 0.86 -6.98 -11.24
CA LEU A 66 -0.45 -7.62 -11.07
C LEU A 66 -0.31 -9.12 -10.76
N TYR A 67 0.49 -9.83 -11.57
CA TYR A 67 0.70 -11.27 -11.40
C TYR A 67 1.39 -11.61 -10.06
N GLU A 68 2.38 -10.82 -9.66
CA GLU A 68 3.05 -10.97 -8.37
C GLU A 68 2.09 -10.73 -7.20
N THR A 69 1.23 -9.71 -7.30
CA THR A 69 0.22 -9.41 -6.29
C THR A 69 -0.80 -10.53 -6.18
N GLU A 70 -1.25 -11.10 -7.30
CA GLU A 70 -2.16 -12.25 -7.31
C GLU A 70 -1.57 -13.46 -6.60
N ARG A 71 -0.33 -13.80 -6.92
CA ARG A 71 0.37 -14.90 -6.26
C ARG A 71 0.50 -14.65 -4.75
N LEU A 72 0.84 -13.42 -4.35
CA LEU A 72 0.95 -13.04 -2.94
C LEU A 72 -0.39 -13.17 -2.20
N VAL A 73 -1.48 -12.65 -2.76
CA VAL A 73 -2.82 -12.74 -2.16
C VAL A 73 -3.25 -14.20 -2.01
N GLN A 74 -2.99 -15.04 -3.02
CA GLN A 74 -3.26 -16.48 -2.94
C GLN A 74 -2.43 -17.18 -1.86
N GLU A 75 -1.17 -16.78 -1.65
CA GLU A 75 -0.33 -17.32 -0.58
C GLU A 75 -0.82 -16.87 0.80
N LEU A 76 -1.20 -15.59 0.97
CA LEU A 76 -1.77 -15.05 2.21
C LEU A 76 -3.09 -15.74 2.58
N ALA A 77 -3.96 -15.96 1.61
CA ALA A 77 -5.23 -16.67 1.80
C ALA A 77 -5.02 -18.12 2.31
N LYS A 78 -3.98 -18.83 1.81
CA LYS A 78 -3.63 -20.18 2.30
C LYS A 78 -3.21 -20.19 3.78
N PHE A 79 -2.66 -19.09 4.27
CA PHE A 79 -2.26 -18.93 5.67
C PHE A 79 -3.37 -18.31 6.54
N GLU A 80 -4.55 -18.06 5.98
CA GLU A 80 -5.67 -17.40 6.65
C GLU A 80 -5.30 -15.98 7.15
N ILE A 81 -4.44 -15.28 6.41
CA ILE A 81 -4.05 -13.90 6.71
C ILE A 81 -4.96 -12.95 5.92
N ASP A 82 -5.56 -12.00 6.61
CA ASP A 82 -6.42 -10.96 6.04
C ASP A 82 -5.64 -10.04 5.09
N ALA A 83 -6.12 -9.86 3.85
CA ALA A 83 -5.42 -9.10 2.82
C ALA A 83 -6.34 -8.23 1.94
N HIS A 84 -7.45 -7.71 2.49
CA HIS A 84 -8.51 -7.02 1.73
C HIS A 84 -8.14 -5.61 1.22
N ASN A 85 -6.88 -5.17 1.34
CA ASN A 85 -6.46 -3.82 0.99
C ASN A 85 -5.32 -3.84 -0.04
N ILE A 86 -5.54 -3.20 -1.19
CA ILE A 86 -4.55 -3.07 -2.26
C ILE A 86 -4.31 -1.59 -2.56
N ILE A 87 -3.05 -1.20 -2.64
CA ILE A 87 -2.61 0.13 -3.05
C ILE A 87 -1.93 0.01 -4.41
N ILE A 88 -2.50 0.68 -5.41
CA ILE A 88 -1.89 0.83 -6.73
C ILE A 88 -1.16 2.18 -6.75
N ASN A 89 0.17 2.15 -6.69
CA ASN A 89 1.03 3.33 -6.70
C ASN A 89 1.48 3.71 -8.12
N GLN A 90 2.02 4.92 -8.28
CA GLN A 90 2.54 5.43 -9.55
C GLN A 90 1.50 5.46 -10.68
N VAL A 91 0.24 5.73 -10.31
CA VAL A 91 -0.84 5.89 -11.29
C VAL A 91 -0.70 7.25 -11.97
N ILE A 92 -0.60 7.24 -13.29
CA ILE A 92 -0.63 8.45 -14.09
C ILE A 92 -2.09 8.74 -14.40
N PHE A 93 -2.59 9.83 -13.85
CA PHE A 93 -3.94 10.29 -14.14
C PHE A 93 -3.94 11.13 -15.43
N ASP A 94 -5.00 10.99 -16.23
CA ASP A 94 -5.20 11.79 -17.44
C ASP A 94 -5.58 13.22 -17.05
N ASP A 95 -4.59 14.08 -16.84
CA ASP A 95 -4.81 15.52 -16.84
C ASP A 95 -4.78 16.00 -18.30
N GLU A 96 -5.90 16.54 -18.78
CA GLU A 96 -6.16 16.88 -20.19
C GLU A 96 -5.17 17.88 -20.81
N ALA A 97 -4.25 18.43 -20.03
CA ALA A 97 -3.24 19.40 -20.46
C ALA A 97 -2.03 18.80 -21.20
N VAL A 98 -1.91 17.47 -21.30
CA VAL A 98 -0.70 16.84 -21.90
C VAL A 98 -0.93 16.27 -23.30
N GLU A 99 -0.35 16.92 -24.30
CA GLU A 99 -0.36 16.54 -25.73
C GLU A 99 0.54 15.33 -26.07
N SER A 100 1.25 14.74 -25.10
CA SER A 100 2.23 13.67 -25.35
C SER A 100 1.59 12.34 -25.76
N LYS A 101 1.89 11.87 -26.98
CA LYS A 101 1.47 10.54 -27.48
C LYS A 101 1.98 9.39 -26.62
N LEU A 102 3.21 9.48 -26.10
CA LEU A 102 3.79 8.46 -25.22
C LEU A 102 3.09 8.40 -23.87
N LEU A 103 2.75 9.57 -23.29
CA LEU A 103 2.04 9.61 -22.02
C LEU A 103 0.63 9.03 -22.17
N LYS A 104 -0.10 9.41 -23.22
CA LYS A 104 -1.43 8.85 -23.53
C LYS A 104 -1.38 7.32 -23.72
N ALA A 105 -0.35 6.81 -24.40
CA ALA A 105 -0.15 5.37 -24.54
C ALA A 105 0.12 4.69 -23.19
N ARG A 106 0.94 5.31 -22.33
CA ARG A 106 1.26 4.80 -20.98
C ARG A 106 0.04 4.79 -20.06
N ILE A 107 -0.75 5.86 -20.05
CA ILE A 107 -2.02 5.93 -19.29
C ILE A 107 -2.98 4.84 -19.76
N LYS A 108 -3.17 4.67 -21.08
CA LYS A 108 -4.03 3.62 -21.63
C LYS A 108 -3.55 2.21 -21.22
N MET A 109 -2.24 1.99 -21.21
CA MET A 109 -1.65 0.73 -20.76
C MET A 109 -1.92 0.49 -19.26
N GLN A 110 -1.72 1.51 -18.40
CA GLN A 110 -2.00 1.41 -16.97
C GLN A 110 -3.49 1.15 -16.71
N GLN A 111 -4.38 1.87 -17.41
CA GLN A 111 -5.82 1.73 -17.25
C GLN A 111 -6.28 0.29 -17.49
N LYS A 112 -5.76 -0.38 -18.53
CA LYS A 112 -6.04 -1.80 -18.81
C LYS A 112 -5.76 -2.69 -17.58
N TYR A 113 -4.65 -2.47 -16.87
CA TYR A 113 -4.31 -3.29 -15.71
C TYR A 113 -5.08 -2.87 -14.45
N ILE A 114 -5.37 -1.57 -14.29
CA ILE A 114 -6.24 -1.08 -13.22
C ILE A 114 -7.64 -1.72 -13.35
N ASP A 115 -8.20 -1.76 -14.56
CA ASP A 115 -9.48 -2.42 -14.82
C ASP A 115 -9.43 -3.91 -14.46
N GLN A 116 -8.33 -4.60 -14.78
CA GLN A 116 -8.12 -6.00 -14.37
C GLN A 116 -8.06 -6.16 -12.85
N PHE A 117 -7.42 -5.26 -12.10
CA PHE A 117 -7.45 -5.29 -10.64
C PHE A 117 -8.89 -5.19 -10.12
N TYR A 118 -9.70 -4.25 -10.62
CA TYR A 118 -11.10 -4.11 -10.19
C TYR A 118 -11.98 -5.31 -10.59
N MET A 119 -11.64 -6.01 -11.69
CA MET A 119 -12.37 -7.23 -12.09
C MET A 119 -12.02 -8.45 -11.23
N LEU A 120 -10.77 -8.54 -10.76
CA LEU A 120 -10.29 -9.70 -9.99
C LEU A 120 -10.51 -9.55 -8.49
N TYR A 121 -10.59 -8.32 -7.98
CA TYR A 121 -10.66 -7.99 -6.55
C TYR A 121 -11.78 -6.97 -6.30
N ASP A 122 -13.00 -7.30 -6.70
CA ASP A 122 -14.19 -6.43 -6.55
C ASP A 122 -14.61 -6.24 -5.08
N ASP A 123 -14.26 -7.21 -4.23
CA ASP A 123 -14.45 -7.23 -2.79
C ASP A 123 -13.29 -6.61 -1.99
N PHE A 124 -12.24 -6.12 -2.66
CA PHE A 124 -11.09 -5.50 -2.01
C PHE A 124 -11.17 -3.97 -2.04
N ASN A 125 -10.59 -3.35 -1.03
CA ASN A 125 -10.39 -1.91 -0.97
C ASN A 125 -9.18 -1.52 -1.82
N ILE A 126 -9.42 -1.10 -3.06
CA ILE A 126 -8.38 -0.63 -3.98
C ILE A 126 -8.20 0.89 -3.85
N THR A 127 -7.02 1.31 -3.39
CA THR A 127 -6.59 2.72 -3.31
C THR A 127 -5.60 3.04 -4.42
N LYS A 128 -5.86 4.10 -5.19
CA LYS A 128 -4.96 4.56 -6.26
C LYS A 128 -4.17 5.77 -5.81
N LEU A 129 -2.84 5.71 -5.90
CA LEU A 129 -1.93 6.81 -5.57
C LEU A 129 -1.26 7.37 -6.83
N PRO A 130 -1.17 8.70 -6.95
CA PRO A 130 -0.60 9.33 -8.15
C PRO A 130 0.91 9.14 -8.24
N LEU A 131 1.41 9.09 -9.47
CA LEU A 131 2.83 9.34 -9.73
C LEU A 131 3.12 10.84 -9.53
N LEU A 132 4.02 11.17 -8.59
CA LEU A 132 4.46 12.54 -8.38
C LEU A 132 5.68 12.87 -9.27
N PRO A 133 5.82 14.13 -9.71
CA PRO A 133 6.97 14.56 -10.52
C PRO A 133 8.28 14.66 -9.72
N GLU A 134 8.17 14.85 -8.40
CA GLU A 134 9.30 14.99 -7.49
C GLU A 134 9.35 13.80 -6.52
N GLU A 135 10.55 13.48 -6.05
CA GLU A 135 10.75 12.45 -5.03
C GLU A 135 10.13 12.86 -3.69
N VAL A 136 9.40 11.94 -3.06
CA VAL A 136 8.78 12.16 -1.75
C VAL A 136 9.84 11.99 -0.66
N THR A 137 10.55 13.07 -0.34
CA THR A 137 11.59 13.08 0.71
C THR A 137 11.27 14.10 1.81
N GLY A 138 11.60 13.73 3.05
CA GLY A 138 11.35 14.54 4.23
C GLY A 138 9.92 14.43 4.79
N VAL A 139 9.77 14.80 6.05
CA VAL A 139 8.53 14.65 6.82
C VAL A 139 7.36 15.42 6.20
N GLU A 140 7.61 16.63 5.69
CA GLU A 140 6.56 17.48 5.12
C GLU A 140 6.01 16.90 3.80
N SER A 141 6.89 16.40 2.93
CA SER A 141 6.48 15.74 1.69
C SER A 141 5.67 14.46 1.98
N LEU A 142 6.08 13.67 2.97
CA LEU A 142 5.31 12.49 3.42
C LEU A 142 3.92 12.87 3.94
N LYS A 143 3.80 13.95 4.73
CA LYS A 143 2.50 14.47 5.19
C LYS A 143 1.62 14.98 4.05
N ARG A 144 2.22 15.54 2.99
CA ARG A 144 1.46 15.92 1.79
C ARG A 144 0.99 14.69 1.04
N PHE A 145 1.86 13.69 0.86
CA PHE A 145 1.54 12.45 0.17
C PHE A 145 0.48 11.62 0.90
N SER A 146 0.51 11.58 2.25
CA SER A 146 -0.45 10.81 3.05
C SER A 146 -1.90 11.26 2.86
N LYS A 147 -2.15 12.51 2.45
CA LYS A 147 -3.49 13.01 2.13
C LYS A 147 -4.17 12.22 1.00
N HIS A 148 -3.40 11.65 0.08
CA HIS A 148 -3.92 10.84 -1.03
C HIS A 148 -4.47 9.47 -0.60
N PHE A 149 -4.17 9.00 0.61
CA PHE A 149 -4.73 7.75 1.15
C PHE A 149 -6.13 7.95 1.73
N ILE A 150 -6.42 9.14 2.25
CA ILE A 150 -7.71 9.44 2.91
C ILE A 150 -8.72 9.96 1.88
N THR A 151 -8.26 10.82 0.97
CA THR A 151 -9.11 11.41 -0.06
C THR A 151 -8.68 10.85 -1.42
N PRO A 152 -9.57 10.17 -2.16
CA PRO A 152 -9.26 9.70 -3.50
C PRO A 152 -8.69 10.84 -4.34
N TYR A 153 -7.55 10.61 -4.99
CA TYR A 153 -6.95 11.62 -5.86
C TYR A 153 -7.94 11.99 -6.97
N LYS A 154 -8.36 13.26 -6.98
CA LYS A 154 -9.20 13.82 -8.03
C LYS A 154 -8.30 14.57 -9.00
N PRO A 155 -8.15 14.10 -10.26
CA PRO A 155 -7.41 14.86 -11.26
C PRO A 155 -8.05 16.23 -11.46
N ALA A 156 -7.23 17.20 -11.84
CA ALA A 156 -7.65 18.59 -11.98
C ALA A 156 -8.66 18.77 -13.11
N LEU A 157 -8.86 17.75 -13.96
CA LEU A 157 -9.86 17.65 -15.02
C LEU A 157 -10.31 16.18 -15.16
N THR A 158 -11.45 15.80 -14.58
CA THR A 158 -12.11 14.50 -14.83
C THR A 158 -12.97 14.60 -16.09
N LYS A 159 -12.78 13.69 -17.05
CA LYS A 159 -13.77 13.38 -18.10
C LYS A 159 -14.99 12.77 -17.44
N GLY A 160 -15.93 13.61 -17.04
CA GLY A 160 -17.22 13.19 -16.54
C GLY A 160 -18.21 12.90 -17.68
N THR A 161 -19.37 12.37 -17.31
CA THR A 161 -20.57 12.36 -18.14
C THR A 161 -20.91 13.79 -18.65
N LEU A 162 -21.76 13.90 -19.67
CA LEU A 162 -22.17 15.21 -20.21
C LEU A 162 -22.64 16.17 -19.11
N GLU A 163 -23.36 15.65 -18.12
CA GLU A 163 -23.91 16.39 -16.98
C GLU A 163 -22.80 16.89 -16.03
N GLU A 164 -21.85 16.02 -15.69
CA GLU A 164 -20.69 16.39 -14.86
C GLU A 164 -19.79 17.41 -15.56
N LEU A 165 -19.63 17.29 -16.89
CA LEU A 165 -18.87 18.24 -17.70
C LEU A 165 -19.59 19.59 -17.75
N GLN A 166 -20.92 19.61 -17.91
CA GLN A 166 -21.71 20.84 -17.88
C GLN A 166 -21.67 21.54 -16.51
N GLN A 167 -21.78 20.80 -15.41
CA GLN A 167 -21.62 21.34 -14.05
C GLN A 167 -20.20 21.88 -13.82
N ARG A 168 -19.19 21.21 -14.37
CA ARG A 168 -17.81 21.70 -14.27
C ARG A 168 -17.60 22.99 -15.05
N VAL A 169 -18.12 23.08 -16.28
CA VAL A 169 -18.05 24.29 -17.10
C VAL A 169 -18.78 25.45 -16.42
N SER A 170 -19.94 25.23 -15.79
CA SER A 170 -20.65 26.29 -15.06
C SER A 170 -19.87 26.77 -13.84
N THR A 171 -19.28 25.84 -13.08
CA THR A 171 -18.46 26.15 -11.90
C THR A 171 -17.19 26.92 -12.28
N LEU A 172 -16.48 26.47 -13.32
CA LEU A 172 -15.27 27.15 -13.80
C LEU A 172 -15.57 28.55 -14.36
N ARG A 173 -16.72 28.75 -15.02
CA ARG A 173 -17.14 30.08 -15.46
C ARG A 173 -17.40 31.02 -14.29
N LEU A 174 -17.97 30.52 -13.19
CA LEU A 174 -18.18 31.32 -11.98
C LEU A 174 -16.83 31.72 -11.36
N GLN A 175 -15.93 30.76 -11.18
CA GLN A 175 -14.58 31.00 -10.66
C GLN A 175 -13.78 31.97 -11.55
N LEU A 176 -13.90 31.85 -12.87
CA LEU A 176 -13.25 32.76 -13.81
C LEU A 176 -13.80 34.19 -13.64
N LYS A 177 -15.12 34.35 -13.50
CA LYS A 177 -15.74 35.66 -13.31
C LYS A 177 -15.29 36.31 -12.00
N GLU A 178 -15.24 35.55 -10.91
CA GLU A 178 -14.74 36.03 -9.61
C GLU A 178 -13.27 36.47 -9.70
N ALA A 179 -12.42 35.67 -10.35
CA ALA A 179 -11.02 35.99 -10.56
C ALA A 179 -10.82 37.22 -11.48
N GLU A 180 -11.65 37.38 -12.51
CA GLU A 180 -11.66 38.56 -13.38
C GLU A 180 -12.06 39.82 -12.61
N GLU A 181 -13.07 39.73 -11.72
CA GLU A 181 -13.47 40.84 -10.85
C GLU A 181 -12.38 41.24 -9.85
N GLU A 182 -11.67 40.27 -9.26
CA GLU A 182 -10.50 40.55 -8.41
C GLU A 182 -9.35 41.18 -9.22
N LEU A 183 -9.08 40.65 -10.41
CA LEU A 183 -8.05 41.19 -11.30
C LEU A 183 -8.37 42.64 -11.69
N ASP A 184 -9.63 42.97 -11.96
CA ASP A 184 -10.05 44.32 -12.33
C ASP A 184 -9.97 45.29 -11.14
N LYS A 185 -10.32 44.82 -9.93
CA LYS A 185 -10.10 45.58 -8.68
C LYS A 185 -8.61 45.90 -8.47
N LEU A 186 -7.73 44.92 -8.67
CA LEU A 186 -6.28 45.10 -8.52
C LEU A 186 -5.68 46.02 -9.59
N LYS A 187 -6.16 45.96 -10.85
CA LYS A 187 -5.77 46.88 -11.92
C LYS A 187 -6.19 48.32 -11.61
N ARG A 188 -7.41 48.53 -11.10
CA ARG A 188 -7.91 49.86 -10.70
C ARG A 188 -7.17 50.42 -9.48
N GLY A 189 -6.71 49.56 -8.57
CA GLY A 189 -5.89 49.95 -7.42
C GLY A 189 -4.49 50.45 -7.80
N LYS A 190 -3.89 49.91 -8.88
CA LYS A 190 -2.56 50.33 -9.37
C LYS A 190 -2.56 51.67 -10.13
N HIS A 191 -3.71 52.19 -10.55
CA HIS A 191 -3.83 53.48 -11.25
C HIS A 191 -4.10 54.68 -10.32
N LYS A 192 -4.08 54.49 -8.99
CA LYS A 192 -4.33 55.53 -7.99
C LYS A 192 -3.10 55.95 -7.16
N VAL A 193 -1.89 55.64 -7.63
CA VAL A 193 -0.64 56.17 -7.07
C VAL A 193 0.04 57.06 -8.09
#